data_AF-E8ZIV2-F1
#
_entry.id   AF-E8ZIV2-F1
#
_cell.length_a   1.000
_cell.length_b   1.000
_cell.length_c   1.000
_cell.angle_alpha   90.00
_cell.angle_beta   90.00
_cell.angle_gamma   90.00
#
_symmetry.space_group_name_H-M   'P 1'
#
loop_
_entity.id
_entity.type
_entity.pdbx_description
1 polymer ?
#
loop_
_entity_poly.entity_id
_entity_poly.type
_entity_poly.pdbx_seq_one_letter_code
_entity_poly.pdbx_strand_id
1 'polypeptide(L)'
;MAFGLGKLAAVSGVTAAGGGIGVSMGNIVFSESKDTSIKAKKEESPTPTQSTVETQPKVCVIYEGNDPGRNQNTRRFSELLERFEGKEQFFEKYKEGAQRPTSQDFKEEIRKACEGTDGKKNVKGNVYVWWGTSENKWFYASDMHDETDDWVNDSQVQKKFQTETTPKQA
;
A
#
# COMPACT_ATOMS: atom_id res chain seq x y z
N MET A 1 15.63 52.27 -10.41
CA MET A 1 14.60 52.72 -11.36
C MET A 1 13.85 51.51 -11.88
N ALA A 2 12.55 51.68 -12.14
CA ALA A 2 11.60 50.79 -12.81
C ALA A 2 11.14 49.51 -12.06
N PHE A 3 10.02 49.69 -11.36
CA PHE A 3 9.02 48.65 -11.09
C PHE A 3 8.37 48.21 -12.42
N GLY A 4 8.29 46.91 -12.65
CA GLY A 4 7.54 46.33 -13.77
C GLY A 4 6.20 45.77 -13.30
N LEU A 5 5.15 46.59 -13.38
CA LEU A 5 3.74 46.22 -13.21
C LEU A 5 3.17 45.69 -14.54
N GLY A 6 2.25 44.72 -14.45
CA GLY A 6 1.30 44.36 -15.50
C GLY A 6 1.60 43.00 -16.16
N LYS A 7 0.67 42.06 -16.27
CA LYS A 7 -0.74 42.23 -16.64
C LYS A 7 -1.65 41.23 -15.90
N LEU A 8 -2.75 41.77 -15.37
CA LEU A 8 -3.97 41.02 -15.07
C LEU A 8 -4.63 40.61 -16.38
N ALA A 9 -5.03 39.35 -16.49
CA ALA A 9 -6.05 38.91 -17.43
C ALA A 9 -7.04 38.04 -16.64
N ALA A 10 -8.13 38.69 -16.21
CA ALA A 10 -9.34 38.02 -15.76
C ALA A 10 -10.09 37.52 -17.00
N VAL A 11 -10.37 36.22 -17.08
CA VAL A 11 -11.48 35.71 -17.88
C VAL A 11 -12.29 34.79 -16.98
N SER A 12 -13.39 35.37 -16.49
CA SER A 12 -14.53 34.70 -15.90
C SER A 12 -15.16 33.75 -16.92
N GLY A 13 -15.34 32.49 -16.54
CA GLY A 13 -16.15 31.53 -17.28
C GLY A 13 -17.03 30.75 -16.32
N VAL A 14 -18.22 31.29 -16.03
CA VAL A 14 -19.32 30.53 -15.41
C VAL A 14 -20.17 30.03 -16.57
N THR A 15 -20.13 28.72 -16.85
CA THR A 15 -21.16 28.07 -17.68
C THR A 15 -22.17 27.42 -16.75
N ALA A 16 -23.21 28.18 -16.41
CA ALA A 16 -24.48 27.60 -16.04
C ALA A 16 -25.24 27.31 -17.36
N ALA A 17 -25.35 26.05 -17.73
CA ALA A 17 -26.33 25.60 -18.72
C ALA A 17 -27.27 24.62 -18.00
N GLY A 18 -28.42 25.16 -17.58
CA GLY A 18 -29.58 24.37 -17.19
C GLY A 18 -30.32 23.82 -18.42
N GLY A 19 -31.01 22.71 -18.20
CA GLY A 19 -31.82 21.94 -19.16
C GLY A 19 -31.45 20.47 -18.99
N GLY A 20 -32.19 19.65 -18.24
CA GLY A 20 -33.55 19.19 -18.59
C GLY A 20 -33.46 18.42 -19.91
N ILE A 21 -33.75 17.13 -20.05
CA ILE A 21 -34.83 16.28 -19.50
C ILE A 21 -34.34 14.83 -19.63
N GLY A 22 -34.73 13.94 -18.72
CA GLY A 22 -34.52 12.50 -18.91
C GLY A 22 -34.87 11.64 -17.70
N VAL A 23 -36.11 11.76 -17.22
CA VAL A 23 -36.71 10.72 -16.36
C VAL A 23 -36.63 9.38 -17.08
N SER A 24 -35.77 8.47 -16.62
CA SER A 24 -36.06 7.04 -16.75
C SER A 24 -36.45 6.55 -15.36
N MET A 25 -37.71 6.82 -15.02
CA MET A 25 -38.45 5.97 -14.10
C MET A 25 -38.43 4.58 -14.72
N GLY A 26 -37.46 3.76 -14.34
CA GLY A 26 -37.56 2.31 -14.44
C GLY A 26 -38.67 1.89 -13.49
N ASN A 27 -39.91 2.06 -13.94
CA ASN A 27 -41.08 1.50 -13.29
C ASN A 27 -40.88 -0.01 -13.28
N ILE A 28 -40.51 -0.52 -12.11
CA ILE A 28 -40.63 -1.93 -11.76
C ILE A 28 -42.11 -2.25 -11.96
N VAL A 29 -42.39 -3.03 -13.00
CA VAL A 29 -43.74 -3.52 -13.31
C VAL A 29 -44.15 -4.42 -12.15
N PHE A 30 -44.97 -3.86 -11.26
CA PHE A 30 -45.66 -4.57 -10.21
C PHE A 30 -46.81 -5.33 -10.87
N SER A 31 -46.56 -6.57 -11.28
CA SER A 31 -47.63 -7.50 -11.61
C SER A 31 -48.16 -8.11 -10.31
N GLU A 32 -49.18 -7.46 -9.75
CA GLU A 32 -50.08 -8.07 -8.79
C GLU A 32 -50.86 -9.18 -9.51
N SER A 33 -50.70 -10.42 -9.07
CA SER A 33 -51.64 -11.50 -9.37
C SER A 33 -52.01 -12.16 -8.06
N LYS A 34 -53.28 -12.00 -7.72
CA LYS A 34 -53.93 -12.60 -6.56
C LYS A 34 -54.16 -14.10 -6.77
N ASP A 35 -53.99 -14.80 -5.66
CA ASP A 35 -54.71 -16.01 -5.22
C ASP A 35 -54.44 -17.34 -5.95
N THR A 36 -53.85 -18.32 -5.24
CA THR A 36 -54.59 -19.37 -4.51
C THR A 36 -53.62 -20.44 -3.97
N SER A 37 -53.93 -20.88 -2.75
CA SER A 37 -53.35 -21.95 -1.92
C SER A 37 -53.00 -23.26 -2.66
N ILE A 38 -51.91 -23.94 -2.23
CA ILE A 38 -51.85 -25.37 -1.78
C ILE A 38 -50.42 -25.98 -1.89
N LYS A 39 -49.94 -26.45 -0.73
CA LYS A 39 -49.02 -27.58 -0.42
C LYS A 39 -47.63 -27.72 -1.11
N ALA A 40 -46.61 -27.53 -0.27
CA ALA A 40 -45.46 -28.41 -0.02
C ALA A 40 -44.88 -29.24 -1.17
N LYS A 41 -43.65 -28.89 -1.58
CA LYS A 41 -42.59 -29.90 -1.78
C LYS A 41 -41.21 -29.27 -1.57
N LYS A 42 -40.46 -29.90 -0.68
CA LYS A 42 -39.06 -29.70 -0.34
C LYS A 42 -38.20 -29.80 -1.61
N GLU A 43 -37.49 -28.74 -1.96
CA GLU A 43 -36.31 -28.81 -2.81
C GLU A 43 -35.23 -27.90 -2.24
N GLU A 44 -34.18 -28.57 -1.80
CA GLU A 44 -33.02 -28.05 -1.11
C GLU A 44 -32.12 -27.38 -2.16
N SER A 45 -32.27 -26.07 -2.33
CA SER A 45 -31.31 -25.27 -3.09
C SER A 45 -30.25 -24.76 -2.13
N PRO A 46 -28.95 -25.04 -2.33
CA PRO A 46 -27.91 -24.56 -1.44
C PRO A 46 -27.87 -23.04 -1.51
N THR A 47 -28.15 -22.40 -0.38
CA THR A 47 -27.83 -21.00 -0.12
C THR A 47 -26.38 -20.76 -0.55
N PRO A 48 -26.07 -19.73 -1.35
CA PRO A 48 -24.69 -19.34 -1.51
C PRO A 48 -24.24 -18.83 -0.15
N THR A 49 -23.51 -19.68 0.58
CA THR A 49 -22.69 -19.23 1.70
C THR A 49 -21.87 -18.08 1.17
N GLN A 50 -22.23 -16.86 1.57
CA GLN A 50 -21.33 -15.72 1.45
C GLN A 50 -20.06 -16.17 2.13
N SER A 51 -19.07 -16.52 1.30
CA SER A 51 -17.73 -16.78 1.74
C SER A 51 -17.26 -15.47 2.33
N THR A 52 -17.43 -15.33 3.65
CA THR A 52 -16.76 -14.30 4.42
C THR A 52 -15.30 -14.50 4.10
N VAL A 53 -14.76 -13.64 3.24
CA VAL A 53 -13.33 -13.56 3.01
C VAL A 53 -12.75 -13.22 4.36
N GLU A 54 -12.29 -14.25 5.06
CA GLU A 54 -11.49 -14.12 6.26
C GLU A 54 -10.33 -13.22 5.87
N THR A 55 -10.45 -11.95 6.26
CA THR A 55 -9.44 -10.95 5.98
C THR A 55 -8.29 -11.32 6.89
N GLN A 56 -7.40 -12.19 6.40
CA GLN A 56 -6.14 -12.44 7.08
C GLN A 56 -5.54 -11.07 7.41
N PRO A 57 -5.09 -10.86 8.64
CA PRO A 57 -4.49 -9.57 9.00
C PRO A 57 -3.37 -9.29 7.99
N LYS A 58 -3.45 -8.14 7.32
CA LYS A 58 -2.41 -7.71 6.38
C LYS A 58 -1.09 -7.65 7.14
N VAL A 59 -0.25 -8.66 6.96
CA VAL A 59 1.05 -8.71 7.62
C VAL A 59 1.94 -7.67 6.94
N CYS A 60 2.35 -6.64 7.67
CA CYS A 60 3.34 -5.69 7.18
C CYS A 60 4.74 -6.18 7.56
N VAL A 61 5.50 -6.68 6.59
CA VAL A 61 6.87 -7.14 6.80
C VAL A 61 7.82 -6.01 6.41
N ILE A 62 8.73 -5.65 7.30
CA ILE A 62 9.75 -4.64 7.01
C ILE A 62 11.06 -5.35 6.66
N TYR A 63 11.68 -4.94 5.57
CA TYR A 63 13.01 -5.39 5.17
C TYR A 63 13.99 -4.25 5.22
N GLU A 64 15.09 -4.45 5.95
CA GLU A 64 16.25 -3.60 5.85
C GLU A 64 17.09 -4.05 4.65
N GLY A 65 17.35 -3.14 3.71
CA GLY A 65 18.25 -3.36 2.59
C GLY A 65 19.54 -2.57 2.71
N ASN A 66 20.54 -3.01 1.96
CA ASN A 66 21.73 -2.19 1.73
C ASN A 66 21.37 -0.95 0.90
N ASP A 67 22.12 0.15 1.04
CA ASP A 67 21.82 1.39 0.32
C ASP A 67 21.81 1.15 -1.21
N PRO A 68 20.66 1.36 -1.89
CA PRO A 68 20.51 1.09 -3.32
C PRO A 68 21.06 2.22 -4.21
N GLY A 69 21.66 3.26 -3.60
CA GLY A 69 22.21 4.43 -4.29
C GLY A 69 21.20 5.55 -4.54
N ARG A 70 21.69 6.70 -5.04
CA ARG A 70 20.91 7.95 -5.14
C ARG A 70 20.06 8.09 -6.42
N ASN A 71 20.25 7.23 -7.42
CA ASN A 71 19.59 7.40 -8.72
C ASN A 71 18.14 6.91 -8.65
N GLN A 72 17.18 7.82 -8.46
CA GLN A 72 15.77 7.49 -8.26
C GLN A 72 15.16 6.59 -9.35
N ASN A 73 15.60 6.71 -10.61
CA ASN A 73 15.03 5.91 -11.71
C ASN A 73 15.69 4.53 -11.91
N THR A 74 16.79 4.24 -11.22
CA THR A 74 17.58 3.02 -11.44
C THR A 74 18.06 2.37 -10.14
N ARG A 75 17.64 2.90 -8.99
CA ARG A 75 18.06 2.37 -7.70
C ARG A 75 17.38 1.02 -7.49
N ARG A 76 18.15 0.09 -6.92
CA ARG A 76 17.76 -1.32 -6.76
C ARG A 76 18.53 -1.89 -5.59
N PHE A 77 17.87 -2.68 -4.77
CA PHE A 77 18.56 -3.41 -3.71
C PHE A 77 19.45 -4.47 -4.33
N SER A 78 20.70 -4.54 -3.91
CA SER A 78 21.57 -5.69 -4.16
C SER A 78 21.45 -6.73 -3.05
N GLU A 79 21.16 -6.28 -1.82
CA GLU A 79 21.07 -7.13 -0.64
C GLU A 79 19.93 -6.67 0.28
N LEU A 80 19.22 -7.63 0.85
CA LEU A 80 18.37 -7.48 2.02
C LEU A 80 19.09 -8.06 3.23
N LEU A 81 19.31 -7.22 4.23
CA LEU A 81 20.12 -7.47 5.40
C LEU A 81 19.29 -8.16 6.50
N GLU A 82 18.09 -7.65 6.78
CA GLU A 82 17.28 -8.11 7.89
C GLU A 82 15.79 -8.05 7.58
N ARG A 83 15.01 -8.87 8.29
CA ARG A 83 13.56 -9.00 8.14
C ARG A 83 12.89 -8.83 9.50
N PHE A 84 11.83 -8.04 9.54
CA PHE A 84 11.04 -7.77 10.75
C PHE A 84 9.58 -8.12 10.51
N GLU A 85 9.01 -8.90 11.43
CA GLU A 85 7.60 -9.29 11.43
C GLU A 85 6.77 -8.16 12.06
N GLY A 86 6.60 -7.07 11.32
CA GLY A 86 5.87 -5.89 11.78
C GLY A 86 6.76 -4.67 11.99
N LYS A 87 6.15 -3.49 11.80
CA LYS A 87 6.77 -2.18 12.04
C LYS A 87 7.19 -2.00 13.50
N GLU A 88 6.49 -2.62 14.44
CA GLU A 88 6.76 -2.54 15.87
C GLU A 88 8.12 -3.18 16.23
N GLN A 89 8.44 -4.35 15.67
CA GLN A 89 9.74 -4.98 15.86
C GLN A 89 10.88 -4.11 15.32
N PHE A 90 10.69 -3.54 14.13
CA PHE A 90 11.65 -2.63 13.51
C PHE A 90 11.84 -1.36 14.35
N PHE A 91 10.77 -0.73 14.83
CA PHE A 91 10.85 0.48 15.66
C PHE A 91 11.47 0.24 17.03
N GLU A 92 11.24 -0.94 17.63
CA GLU A 92 11.84 -1.31 18.91
C GLU A 92 13.36 -1.50 18.77
N LYS A 93 13.81 -2.17 17.70
CA LYS A 93 15.25 -2.33 17.41
C LYS A 93 15.95 -0.99 17.21
N TYR A 94 15.28 -0.07 16.52
CA TYR A 94 15.81 1.25 16.15
C TYR A 94 15.15 2.39 16.93
N LYS A 95 14.92 2.17 18.22
CA LYS A 95 14.37 3.18 19.13
C LYS A 95 15.38 4.27 19.48
N GLU A 96 14.93 5.26 20.24
CA GLU A 96 15.79 6.31 20.77
C GLU A 96 16.94 5.71 21.60
N GLY A 97 18.16 6.22 21.39
CA GLY A 97 19.38 5.69 22.01
C GLY A 97 20.07 4.54 21.24
N ALA A 98 19.44 3.97 20.19
CA ALA A 98 20.10 3.05 19.29
C ALA A 98 21.13 3.77 18.39
N GLN A 99 22.04 3.03 17.76
CA GLN A 99 23.03 3.58 16.81
C GLN A 99 22.37 4.23 15.57
N ARG A 100 21.22 3.71 15.14
CA ARG A 100 20.46 4.17 13.96
C ARG A 100 19.02 4.44 14.35
N PRO A 101 18.74 5.48 15.16
CA PRO A 101 17.41 5.70 15.70
C PRO A 101 16.44 6.12 14.58
N THR A 102 15.18 5.72 14.71
CA THR A 102 14.09 6.11 13.81
C THR A 102 13.48 7.43 14.26
N SER A 103 13.35 8.40 13.34
CA SER A 103 12.64 9.66 13.59
C SER A 103 11.11 9.44 13.59
N GLN A 104 10.37 10.36 14.22
CA GLN A 104 8.91 10.27 14.25
C GLN A 104 8.30 10.34 12.84
N ASP A 105 8.81 11.24 11.98
CA ASP A 105 8.36 11.37 10.59
C ASP A 105 8.57 10.07 9.82
N PHE A 106 9.72 9.41 10.01
CA PHE A 106 9.99 8.13 9.36
C PHE A 106 9.05 7.03 9.86
N LYS A 107 8.77 6.97 11.17
CA LYS A 107 7.79 6.02 11.72
C LYS A 107 6.40 6.22 11.11
N GLU A 108 5.98 7.46 10.93
CA GLU A 108 4.74 7.84 10.26
C GLU A 108 4.71 7.33 8.81
N GLU A 109 5.80 7.54 8.06
CA GLU A 109 5.91 7.05 6.68
C GLU A 109 5.79 5.53 6.58
N ILE A 110 6.42 4.78 7.49
CA ILE A 110 6.34 3.32 7.51
C ILE A 110 4.94 2.84 7.91
N ARG A 111 4.25 3.51 8.86
CA ARG A 111 2.84 3.21 9.17
C ARG A 111 1.96 3.34 7.93
N LYS A 112 2.07 4.47 7.22
CA LYS A 112 1.30 4.74 6.00
C LYS A 112 1.65 3.76 4.88
N ALA A 113 2.92 3.40 4.72
CA ALA A 113 3.36 2.39 3.75
C ALA A 113 2.75 1.01 4.04
N CYS A 114 2.76 0.58 5.30
CA CYS A 114 2.11 -0.67 5.73
C CYS A 114 0.60 -0.69 5.43
N GLU A 115 -0.08 0.44 5.65
CA GLU A 115 -1.51 0.57 5.45
C GLU A 115 -1.89 0.79 3.97
N GLY A 116 -0.93 1.24 3.15
CA GLY A 116 -1.14 1.61 1.76
C GLY A 116 -1.91 2.94 1.61
N THR A 117 -1.67 3.89 2.50
CA THR A 117 -2.39 5.19 2.56
C THR A 117 -1.48 6.36 2.19
N ASP A 118 -2.07 7.53 1.92
CA ASP A 118 -1.35 8.79 1.63
C ASP A 118 -0.30 8.69 0.51
N GLY A 119 -0.57 7.87 -0.51
CA GLY A 119 0.36 7.65 -1.63
C GLY A 119 1.62 6.85 -1.26
N LYS A 120 1.70 6.30 -0.04
CA LYS A 120 2.73 5.36 0.39
C LYS A 120 2.28 3.94 0.04
N LYS A 121 3.21 3.16 -0.50
CA LYS A 121 2.96 1.82 -1.03
C LYS A 121 3.74 0.76 -0.24
N ASN A 122 3.21 -0.45 -0.28
CA ASN A 122 3.91 -1.69 0.04
C ASN A 122 3.73 -2.66 -1.13
N VAL A 123 4.64 -3.63 -1.26
CA VAL A 123 4.56 -4.67 -2.29
C VAL A 123 4.12 -5.96 -1.62
N LYS A 124 2.83 -6.33 -1.78
CA LYS A 124 2.26 -7.54 -1.18
C LYS A 124 2.45 -7.63 0.34
N GLY A 125 2.36 -6.50 1.05
CA GLY A 125 2.62 -6.41 2.49
C GLY A 125 4.08 -6.16 2.87
N ASN A 126 5.00 -6.11 1.90
CA ASN A 126 6.42 -5.85 2.16
C ASN A 126 6.75 -4.35 2.03
N VAL A 127 7.49 -3.83 2.99
CA VAL A 127 8.05 -2.48 2.98
C VAL A 127 9.57 -2.59 3.08
N TYR A 128 10.29 -1.89 2.22
CA TYR A 128 11.73 -1.92 2.11
C TYR A 128 12.32 -0.56 2.49
N VAL A 129 13.31 -0.60 3.37
CA VAL A 129 13.95 0.58 3.94
C VAL A 129 15.46 0.41 3.96
N TRP A 130 16.20 1.51 3.99
CA TRP A 130 17.65 1.46 4.13
C TRP A 130 18.17 2.62 4.98
N TRP A 131 19.36 2.43 5.55
CA TRP A 131 20.08 3.48 6.24
C TRP A 131 21.05 4.17 5.29
N GLY A 132 20.88 5.47 5.06
CA GLY A 132 21.84 6.26 4.30
C GLY A 132 22.95 6.73 5.22
N THR A 133 24.12 6.10 5.12
CA THR A 133 25.28 6.40 5.99
C THR A 133 25.80 7.83 5.82
N SER A 134 25.63 8.43 4.64
CA SER A 134 26.07 9.82 4.42
C SER A 134 25.16 10.83 5.13
N GLU A 135 23.87 10.55 5.18
CA GLU A 135 22.84 11.41 5.76
C GLU A 135 22.52 11.06 7.22
N ASN A 136 23.04 9.93 7.72
CA ASN A 136 22.74 9.37 9.03
C ASN A 136 21.24 9.32 9.31
N LYS A 137 20.46 8.81 8.34
CA LYS A 137 19.02 8.64 8.50
C LYS A 137 18.48 7.43 7.75
N TRP A 138 17.31 6.99 8.17
CA TRP A 138 16.52 5.98 7.48
C TRP A 138 15.80 6.57 6.28
N PHE A 139 15.68 5.76 5.23
CA PHE A 139 15.00 6.10 4.00
C PHE A 139 13.96 5.05 3.65
N TYR A 140 12.82 5.56 3.21
CA TYR A 140 11.80 4.86 2.46
C TYR A 140 11.62 5.69 1.20
N ALA A 141 11.38 5.05 0.05
CA ALA A 141 10.77 5.78 -1.04
C ALA A 141 9.95 4.90 -1.98
N SER A 142 8.89 5.54 -2.49
CA SER A 142 7.76 4.87 -3.13
C SER A 142 8.12 4.22 -4.47
N ASP A 143 9.13 4.74 -5.17
CA ASP A 143 9.66 4.19 -6.43
C ASP A 143 10.37 2.83 -6.25
N MET A 144 10.60 2.39 -5.01
CA MET A 144 11.10 1.02 -4.71
C MET A 144 9.97 0.05 -4.35
N HIS A 145 8.72 0.47 -4.55
CA HIS A 145 7.51 -0.23 -4.13
C HIS A 145 6.45 -0.25 -5.24
N ASP A 146 6.88 -0.35 -6.50
CA ASP A 146 5.96 -0.69 -7.58
C ASP A 146 5.70 -2.21 -7.59
N GLU A 147 4.61 -2.65 -8.25
CA GLU A 147 4.13 -4.03 -8.14
C GLU A 147 5.14 -5.09 -8.60
N THR A 148 6.09 -4.69 -9.45
CA THR A 148 7.17 -5.53 -9.96
C THR A 148 8.40 -5.58 -9.05
N ASP A 149 8.51 -4.67 -8.08
CA ASP A 149 9.70 -4.46 -7.25
C ASP A 149 9.61 -5.25 -5.93
N ASP A 150 9.29 -6.54 -6.05
CA ASP A 150 9.24 -7.46 -4.92
C ASP A 150 10.63 -8.02 -4.60
N TRP A 151 11.47 -7.19 -3.97
CA TRP A 151 12.90 -7.46 -3.77
C TRP A 151 13.21 -8.74 -2.98
N VAL A 152 12.29 -9.20 -2.12
CA VAL A 152 12.49 -10.46 -1.40
C VAL A 152 12.30 -11.68 -2.30
N ASN A 153 11.50 -11.57 -3.35
CA ASN A 153 11.28 -12.62 -4.33
C ASN A 153 12.19 -12.48 -5.57
N ASP A 154 12.89 -11.36 -5.71
CA ASP A 154 13.88 -11.18 -6.77
C ASP A 154 15.08 -12.12 -6.59
N SER A 155 15.43 -12.86 -7.64
CA SER A 155 16.51 -13.85 -7.62
C SER A 155 17.92 -13.23 -7.63
N GLN A 156 18.05 -11.96 -8.03
CA GLN A 156 19.34 -11.27 -8.06
C GLN A 156 19.67 -10.56 -6.75
N VAL A 157 18.71 -10.46 -5.83
CA VAL A 157 18.89 -9.82 -4.52
C VAL A 157 19.35 -10.86 -3.51
N GLN A 158 20.47 -10.62 -2.83
CA GLN A 158 20.95 -11.51 -1.78
C GLN A 158 20.14 -11.32 -0.49
N LYS A 159 19.79 -12.40 0.21
CA LYS A 159 19.01 -12.35 1.46
C LYS A 159 19.85 -12.88 2.62
N LYS A 160 20.43 -11.98 3.43
CA LYS A 160 21.37 -12.35 4.51
C LYS A 160 20.69 -12.98 5.72
N PHE A 161 19.39 -12.79 5.88
CA PHE A 161 18.60 -13.38 6.98
C PHE A 161 18.19 -14.84 6.73
N GLN A 162 18.43 -15.40 5.53
CA GLN A 162 18.12 -16.80 5.22
C GLN A 162 19.32 -17.74 5.44
N THR A 163 20.54 -17.21 5.54
CA THR A 163 21.78 -18.00 5.58
C THR A 163 22.08 -18.68 6.92
N GLU A 164 21.28 -18.48 7.97
CA GLU A 164 21.51 -19.13 9.28
C GLU A 164 20.95 -20.57 9.39
N THR A 165 20.30 -21.10 8.35
CA THR A 165 19.72 -22.47 8.37
C THR A 165 20.61 -23.55 7.74
N THR A 166 21.94 -23.45 7.88
CA THR A 166 22.81 -24.60 7.55
C THR A 166 23.04 -25.44 8.81
N PRO A 167 22.39 -26.62 8.98
CA PRO A 167 22.74 -27.52 10.06
C PRO A 167 24.19 -27.97 9.87
N LYS A 168 25.02 -27.64 10.84
CA LYS A 168 26.38 -28.16 10.98
C LYS A 168 26.26 -29.67 11.20
N GLN A 169 26.34 -30.46 10.12
CA GLN A 169 26.46 -31.91 10.24
C GLN A 169 27.81 -32.20 10.93
N ALA A 170 27.72 -32.79 12.10
CA ALA A 170 28.83 -33.39 12.83
C ALA A 170 29.16 -34.77 12.25
#